data_AF-A0A0V0HHF7-F1
#
_entry.id   AF-A0A0V0HHF7-F1
#
_cell.length_a   1.000
_cell.length_b   1.000
_cell.length_c   1.000
_cell.angle_alpha   90.00
_cell.angle_beta   90.00
_cell.angle_gamma   90.00
#
_symmetry.space_group_name_H-M   'P 1'
#
loop_
_entity.id
_entity.type
_entity.pdbx_description
1 polymer ?
#
loop_
_entity_poly.entity_id
_entity_poly.type
_entity_poly.pdbx_seq_one_letter_code
_entity_poly.pdbx_strand_id
1 'polypeptide(L)'
;MTIPWAVSLSTSRFFPTRSAILRRQTSPCSATATMSTAGEQNFTSDPARLDTIFKQKKALRLVVKRDLKSMDPTLRSEEDEAIQRIVMEAPWFKACKGLCAYISCSALREVDTSRILSHILSSHSEMRKKLFVPRVEDRNRNMRMLNISSTEDLIANSMNILEPASLDADGNEREDGTFTFFCNQ
;
A
#
# COMPACT_ATOMS: atom_id res chain seq x y z
N MET A 1 -1.96 50.18 40.40
CA MET A 1 -2.32 49.91 38.99
C MET A 1 -1.40 50.73 38.12
N THR A 2 -0.43 50.09 37.44
CA THR A 2 0.29 50.46 36.20
C THR A 2 1.69 49.84 36.24
N ILE A 3 1.92 48.82 35.40
CA ILE A 3 3.24 48.27 35.06
C ILE A 3 3.49 48.65 33.61
N PRO A 4 4.64 49.27 33.25
CA PRO A 4 5.00 49.51 31.86
C PRO A 4 5.81 48.35 31.29
N TRP A 5 5.43 47.97 30.08
CA TRP A 5 6.18 47.29 29.03
C TRP A 5 7.71 47.50 29.05
N ALA A 6 8.46 46.39 28.92
CA ALA A 6 9.87 46.39 28.54
C ALA A 6 10.05 45.50 27.30
N VAL A 7 10.58 46.12 26.25
CA VAL A 7 10.99 45.52 24.99
C VAL A 7 12.35 44.86 25.19
N SER A 8 12.52 43.62 24.74
CA SER A 8 13.85 42.99 24.63
C SER A 8 14.04 42.44 23.23
N LEU A 9 14.87 43.15 22.46
CA LEU A 9 15.39 42.75 21.16
C LEU A 9 16.63 41.88 21.43
N SER A 10 16.55 40.57 21.15
CA SER A 10 17.70 39.68 21.26
C SER A 10 18.38 39.51 19.90
N THR A 11 19.69 39.74 19.92
CA THR A 11 20.60 39.92 18.80
C THR A 11 20.93 38.60 18.10
N SER A 12 20.90 38.64 16.77
CA SER A 12 21.32 37.60 15.85
C SER A 12 22.84 37.38 15.86
N ARG A 13 23.28 36.11 15.86
CA ARG A 13 24.60 35.71 15.34
C ARG A 13 24.51 34.43 14.51
N PHE A 14 25.25 34.52 13.40
CA PHE A 14 25.39 33.65 12.26
C PHE A 14 25.90 32.23 12.54
N PHE A 15 25.42 31.26 11.74
CA PHE A 15 26.21 30.14 11.25
C PHE A 15 25.98 29.96 9.74
N PRO A 16 27.02 29.62 8.95
CA PRO A 16 26.98 29.66 7.49
C PRO A 16 26.42 28.38 6.86
N THR A 17 25.48 28.53 5.93
CA THR A 17 25.06 27.51 4.96
C THR A 17 25.88 27.65 3.68
N ARG A 18 26.70 26.64 3.37
CA ARG A 18 27.41 26.54 2.08
C ARG A 18 26.80 25.41 1.26
N SER A 19 25.88 25.77 0.37
CA SER A 19 25.38 24.86 -0.68
C SER A 19 26.44 24.74 -1.77
N ALA A 20 27.04 23.55 -1.91
CA ALA A 20 27.88 23.21 -3.04
C ALA A 20 27.10 22.30 -4.00
N ILE A 21 26.81 22.85 -5.18
CA ILE A 21 26.27 22.17 -6.34
C ILE A 21 27.27 21.08 -6.77
N LEU A 22 26.85 19.81 -6.78
CA LEU A 22 27.55 18.77 -7.54
C LEU A 22 26.63 18.17 -8.60
N ARG A 23 27.00 18.46 -9.85
CA ARG A 23 26.51 17.85 -11.09
C ARG A 23 26.58 16.33 -11.00
N ARG A 24 25.48 15.65 -11.32
CA ARG A 24 25.48 14.21 -11.61
C ARG A 24 26.05 14.01 -13.02
N GLN A 25 27.33 13.65 -13.11
CA GLN A 25 27.94 13.23 -14.36
C GLN A 25 27.42 11.83 -14.74
N THR A 26 27.02 11.69 -16.00
CA THR A 26 26.80 10.42 -16.68
C THR A 26 28.14 9.90 -17.20
N SER A 27 28.56 8.73 -16.75
CA SER A 27 29.70 7.99 -17.30
C SER A 27 29.26 6.57 -17.68
N PRO A 28 29.61 6.07 -18.87
CA PRO A 28 29.33 4.70 -19.28
C PRO A 28 30.45 3.77 -18.80
N CYS A 29 30.11 2.72 -18.05
CA CYS A 29 31.04 1.66 -17.71
C CYS A 29 30.48 0.30 -18.16
N SER A 30 30.96 -0.18 -19.31
CA SER A 30 31.06 -1.60 -19.58
C SER A 30 32.07 -2.19 -18.61
N ALA A 31 31.59 -3.01 -17.67
CA ALA A 31 32.42 -3.92 -16.89
C ALA A 31 31.71 -5.27 -16.85
N THR A 32 32.26 -6.22 -17.58
CA THR A 32 31.88 -7.63 -17.56
C THR A 32 32.12 -8.16 -16.15
N ALA A 33 31.06 -8.32 -15.36
CA ALA A 33 31.15 -8.93 -14.04
C ALA A 33 31.37 -10.44 -14.21
N THR A 34 32.59 -10.88 -13.95
CA THR A 34 32.90 -12.31 -13.75
C THR A 34 32.29 -12.72 -12.41
N MET A 35 31.22 -13.51 -12.43
CA MET A 35 30.61 -14.07 -11.23
C MET A 35 31.54 -15.16 -10.69
N SER A 36 32.32 -14.85 -9.66
CA SER A 36 33.00 -15.85 -8.85
C SER A 36 31.95 -16.71 -8.15
N THR A 37 31.81 -17.96 -8.60
CA THR A 37 31.04 -19.03 -7.96
C THR A 37 31.73 -19.42 -6.64
N ALA A 38 31.43 -18.69 -5.57
CA ALA A 38 31.80 -19.08 -4.22
C ALA A 38 30.58 -18.93 -3.31
N GLY A 39 29.93 -20.07 -3.04
CA GLY A 39 28.85 -20.17 -2.06
C GLY A 39 27.48 -20.51 -2.64
N GLU A 40 27.36 -21.58 -3.42
CA GLU A 40 26.10 -22.33 -3.50
C GLU A 40 25.78 -22.89 -2.11
N GLN A 41 25.16 -22.07 -1.26
CA GLN A 41 24.41 -22.60 -0.13
C GLN A 41 23.18 -23.25 -0.73
N ASN A 42 23.21 -24.59 -0.82
CA ASN A 42 22.06 -25.43 -1.04
C ASN A 42 20.89 -24.94 -0.17
N PHE A 43 19.98 -24.17 -0.75
CA PHE A 43 18.66 -23.89 -0.18
C PHE A 43 17.79 -25.13 -0.44
N THR A 44 18.27 -26.30 -0.02
CA THR A 44 17.42 -27.46 0.17
C THR A 44 16.48 -27.06 1.30
N SER A 45 15.28 -26.65 0.91
CA SER A 45 14.20 -26.28 1.81
C SER A 45 13.86 -27.50 2.66
N ASP A 46 14.56 -27.65 3.79
CA ASP A 46 14.29 -28.69 4.75
C ASP A 46 12.80 -28.60 5.14
N PRO A 47 11.98 -29.64 4.86
CA PRO A 47 10.56 -29.61 5.16
C PRO A 47 10.30 -29.31 6.64
N ALA A 48 11.18 -29.75 7.56
CA ALA A 48 11.06 -29.45 8.98
C ALA A 48 11.27 -27.95 9.29
N ARG A 49 12.18 -27.30 8.55
CA ARG A 49 12.39 -25.85 8.65
C ARG A 49 11.21 -25.07 8.09
N LEU A 50 10.63 -25.49 6.97
CA LEU A 50 9.43 -24.87 6.40
C LEU A 50 8.22 -25.01 7.35
N ASP A 51 8.01 -26.19 7.93
CA ASP A 51 6.95 -26.43 8.90
C ASP A 51 7.09 -25.54 10.13
N THR A 52 8.32 -25.32 10.58
CA THR A 52 8.59 -24.39 11.68
C THR A 52 8.19 -22.97 11.31
N ILE A 53 8.52 -22.51 10.09
CA ILE A 53 8.10 -21.20 9.58
C ILE A 53 6.57 -21.11 9.49
N PHE A 54 5.89 -22.13 8.99
CA PHE A 54 4.42 -22.13 8.91
C PHE A 54 3.76 -22.07 10.29
N LYS A 55 4.31 -22.81 11.28
CA LYS A 55 3.84 -22.74 12.68
C LYS A 55 4.04 -21.35 13.27
N GLN A 56 5.21 -20.74 13.05
CA GLN A 56 5.51 -19.38 13.50
C GLN A 56 4.56 -18.35 12.85
N LYS A 57 4.39 -18.40 11.52
CA LYS A 57 3.42 -17.54 10.79
C LYS A 57 2.00 -17.71 11.34
N LYS A 58 1.56 -18.95 11.59
CA LYS A 58 0.24 -19.25 12.14
C LYS A 58 0.07 -18.68 13.55
N ALA A 59 1.05 -18.88 14.42
CA ALA A 59 1.03 -18.33 15.78
C ALA A 59 0.95 -16.80 15.76
N LEU A 60 1.75 -16.13 14.91
CA LEU A 60 1.73 -14.68 14.77
C LEU A 60 0.39 -14.16 14.25
N ARG A 61 -0.18 -14.78 13.20
CA ARG A 61 -1.50 -14.39 12.67
C ARG A 61 -2.60 -14.47 13.75
N LEU A 62 -2.53 -15.44 14.66
CA LEU A 62 -3.49 -15.56 15.77
C LEU A 62 -3.32 -14.44 16.81
N VAL A 63 -2.08 -14.07 17.12
CA VAL A 63 -1.78 -12.94 18.02
C VAL A 63 -2.34 -11.66 17.43
N VAL A 64 -1.96 -11.32 16.19
CA VAL A 64 -2.44 -10.10 15.51
C VAL A 64 -3.97 -10.10 15.40
N LYS A 65 -4.60 -11.22 15.04
CA LYS A 65 -6.08 -11.31 14.98
C LYS A 65 -6.74 -11.05 16.34
N ARG A 66 -6.13 -11.54 17.43
CA ARG A 66 -6.62 -11.29 18.80
C ARG A 66 -6.48 -9.82 19.18
N ASP A 67 -5.30 -9.25 18.94
CA ASP A 67 -4.96 -7.88 19.33
C ASP A 67 -5.82 -6.88 18.58
N LEU A 68 -5.96 -7.10 17.26
CA LEU A 68 -6.92 -6.39 16.48
C LEU A 68 -8.29 -6.57 17.17
N LYS A 69 -8.76 -7.79 17.47
CA LYS A 69 -10.12 -8.04 18.00
C LYS A 69 -10.42 -7.29 19.30
N SER A 70 -9.41 -7.14 20.16
CA SER A 70 -9.52 -6.39 21.42
C SER A 70 -9.50 -4.87 21.28
N MET A 71 -9.20 -4.35 20.09
CA MET A 71 -9.10 -2.90 19.85
C MET A 71 -10.47 -2.23 19.94
N ASP A 72 -10.50 -1.06 20.58
CA ASP A 72 -11.69 -0.23 20.67
C ASP A 72 -12.15 0.24 19.28
N PRO A 73 -13.45 0.13 18.93
CA PRO A 73 -13.94 0.53 17.61
C PRO A 73 -13.78 2.02 17.30
N THR A 74 -13.87 2.90 18.30
CA THR A 74 -13.73 4.35 18.10
C THR A 74 -12.27 4.69 17.82
N LEU A 75 -11.35 4.23 18.67
CA LEU A 75 -9.91 4.39 18.44
C LEU A 75 -9.50 3.84 17.07
N ARG A 76 -10.04 2.68 16.69
CA ARG A 76 -9.79 2.11 15.37
C ARG A 76 -10.19 3.03 14.23
N SER A 77 -11.38 3.61 14.30
CA SER A 77 -11.86 4.54 13.28
C SER A 77 -10.94 5.77 13.17
N GLU A 78 -10.47 6.29 14.30
CA GLU A 78 -9.53 7.42 14.34
C GLU A 78 -8.18 7.07 13.69
N GLU A 79 -7.65 5.88 13.98
CA GLU A 79 -6.42 5.37 13.37
C GLU A 79 -6.58 5.13 11.86
N ASP A 80 -7.68 4.52 11.44
CA ASP A 80 -8.01 4.28 10.02
C ASP A 80 -8.07 5.61 9.25
N GLU A 81 -8.71 6.65 9.82
CA GLU A 81 -8.75 7.99 9.24
C GLU A 81 -7.36 8.64 9.15
N ALA A 82 -6.53 8.48 10.18
CA ALA A 82 -5.18 9.02 10.20
C ALA A 82 -4.30 8.36 9.13
N ILE A 83 -4.38 7.03 8.96
CA ILE A 83 -3.66 6.29 7.92
C ILE A 83 -4.10 6.76 6.53
N GLN A 84 -5.40 6.84 6.29
CA GLN A 84 -5.93 7.30 5.00
C GLN A 84 -5.49 8.72 4.67
N ARG A 85 -5.47 9.63 5.67
CA ARG A 85 -4.98 11.00 5.51
C ARG A 85 -3.51 11.06 5.10
N ILE A 86 -2.64 10.30 5.78
CA ILE A 86 -1.20 10.22 5.47
C ILE A 86 -1.00 9.76 4.03
N VAL A 87 -1.73 8.72 3.59
CA VAL A 87 -1.67 8.21 2.22
C VAL A 87 -2.09 9.29 1.22
N MET A 88 -3.23 9.94 1.44
CA MET A 88 -3.76 10.97 0.54
C MET A 88 -2.85 12.20 0.43
N GLU A 89 -2.19 12.57 1.52
CA GLU A 89 -1.28 13.72 1.57
C GLU A 89 0.08 13.44 0.93
N ALA A 90 0.46 12.16 0.82
CA ALA A 90 1.78 11.76 0.37
C ALA A 90 2.06 12.18 -1.10
N PRO A 91 3.28 12.67 -1.40
CA PRO A 91 3.65 13.06 -2.77
C PRO A 91 3.54 11.92 -3.78
N TRP A 92 3.88 10.69 -3.39
CA TRP A 92 3.79 9.51 -4.25
C TRP A 92 2.36 9.18 -4.64
N PHE A 93 1.40 9.38 -3.73
CA PHE A 93 -0.02 9.16 -4.00
C PHE A 93 -0.55 10.24 -4.95
N LYS A 94 -0.20 11.50 -4.72
CA LYS A 94 -0.60 12.61 -5.60
C LYS A 94 -0.04 12.45 -7.01
N ALA A 95 1.20 11.99 -7.15
CA ALA A 95 1.87 11.81 -8.45
C ALA A 95 1.48 10.53 -9.21
N CYS A 96 0.88 9.52 -8.56
CA CYS A 96 0.57 8.25 -9.23
C CYS A 96 -0.52 8.40 -10.31
N LYS A 97 -0.45 7.58 -11.37
CA LYS A 97 -1.48 7.53 -12.43
C LYS A 97 -2.49 6.40 -12.23
N GLY A 98 -2.14 5.41 -11.41
CA GLY A 98 -3.01 4.34 -11.02
C GLY A 98 -2.49 3.65 -9.77
N LEU A 99 -3.37 2.91 -9.11
CA LEU A 99 -3.05 2.18 -7.88
C LEU A 99 -3.86 0.90 -7.77
N CYS A 100 -3.32 -0.01 -6.99
CA CYS A 100 -3.94 -1.25 -6.58
C CYS A 100 -4.36 -1.10 -5.12
N ALA A 101 -5.64 -1.35 -4.81
CA ALA A 101 -6.14 -1.33 -3.44
C ALA A 101 -7.19 -2.43 -3.24
N TYR A 102 -7.25 -3.01 -2.05
CA TYR A 102 -8.34 -3.89 -1.65
C TYR A 102 -9.57 -3.07 -1.24
N ILE A 103 -10.74 -3.70 -1.30
CA ILE A 103 -11.98 -3.17 -0.73
C ILE A 103 -12.07 -3.63 0.72
N SER A 104 -12.15 -2.67 1.65
CA SER A 104 -12.17 -2.98 3.07
C SER A 104 -13.37 -3.87 3.44
N CYS A 105 -13.09 -4.94 4.17
CA CYS A 105 -14.08 -5.86 4.72
C CYS A 105 -14.02 -5.83 6.26
N SER A 106 -15.12 -5.41 6.89
CA SER A 106 -15.22 -5.29 8.35
C SER A 106 -14.95 -6.62 9.08
N ALA A 107 -15.27 -7.77 8.46
CA ALA A 107 -15.01 -9.09 9.01
C ALA A 107 -13.51 -9.43 9.10
N LEU A 108 -12.68 -8.87 8.21
CA LEU A 108 -11.23 -9.07 8.20
C LEU A 108 -10.49 -8.14 9.17
N ARG A 109 -11.16 -7.07 9.61
CA ARG A 109 -10.61 -6.09 10.56
C ARG A 109 -9.25 -5.56 10.07
N GLU A 110 -9.23 -5.25 8.79
CA GLU A 110 -8.18 -4.51 8.08
C GLU A 110 -8.43 -3.00 8.11
N VAL A 111 -7.44 -2.22 7.66
CA VAL A 111 -7.58 -0.76 7.60
C VAL A 111 -8.69 -0.41 6.61
N ASP A 112 -9.58 0.50 6.99
CA ASP A 112 -10.58 1.01 6.07
C ASP A 112 -9.93 1.83 4.94
N THR A 113 -10.31 1.55 3.69
CA THR A 113 -9.80 2.22 2.49
C THR A 113 -10.87 3.05 1.77
N SER A 114 -12.09 3.10 2.31
CA SER A 114 -13.26 3.70 1.66
C SER A 114 -13.05 5.15 1.20
N ARG A 115 -12.34 5.97 1.98
CA ARG A 115 -12.06 7.37 1.66
C ARG A 115 -11.07 7.52 0.52
N ILE A 116 -10.05 6.66 0.48
CA ILE A 116 -9.08 6.62 -0.62
C ILE A 116 -9.80 6.22 -1.91
N LEU A 117 -10.62 5.16 -1.87
CA LEU A 117 -11.35 4.66 -3.03
C LEU A 117 -12.33 5.70 -3.57
N SER A 118 -13.16 6.28 -2.70
CA SER A 118 -14.11 7.34 -3.07
C SER A 118 -13.40 8.58 -3.63
N HIS A 119 -12.26 9.00 -3.09
CA HIS A 119 -11.48 10.10 -3.66
C HIS A 119 -10.99 9.82 -5.09
N ILE A 120 -10.59 8.58 -5.39
CA ILE A 120 -10.16 8.20 -6.74
C ILE A 120 -11.36 8.10 -7.69
N LEU A 121 -12.43 7.46 -7.25
CA LEU A 121 -13.63 7.22 -8.07
C LEU A 121 -14.43 8.49 -8.35
N SER A 122 -14.48 9.44 -7.41
CA SER A 122 -15.19 10.72 -7.57
C SER A 122 -14.40 11.78 -8.35
N SER A 123 -13.14 11.53 -8.69
CA SER A 123 -12.33 12.52 -9.41
C SER A 123 -12.77 12.59 -10.89
N HIS A 124 -13.46 13.68 -11.26
CA HIS A 124 -13.93 13.96 -12.63
C HIS A 124 -12.89 14.71 -13.48
N SER A 125 -11.61 14.66 -13.09
CA SER A 125 -10.54 15.33 -13.82
C SER A 125 -10.07 14.48 -15.01
N GLU A 126 -9.64 15.14 -16.08
CA GLU A 126 -8.89 14.53 -17.20
C GLU A 126 -7.70 13.67 -16.75
N MET A 127 -7.18 13.89 -15.53
CA MET A 127 -6.14 13.08 -14.90
C MET A 127 -6.68 12.15 -13.80
N ARG A 128 -7.84 11.51 -14.02
CA ARG A 128 -8.38 10.50 -13.12
C ARG A 128 -7.39 9.34 -12.97
N LYS A 129 -7.11 8.96 -11.72
CA LYS A 129 -6.24 7.82 -11.40
C LYS A 129 -6.99 6.51 -11.72
N LYS A 130 -6.31 5.53 -12.32
CA LYS A 130 -6.86 4.18 -12.50
C LYS A 130 -6.85 3.42 -11.17
N LEU A 131 -7.96 2.77 -10.83
CA LEU A 131 -8.08 1.97 -9.61
C LEU A 131 -8.23 0.50 -9.97
N PHE A 132 -7.29 -0.32 -9.52
CA PHE A 132 -7.31 -1.77 -9.69
C PHE A 132 -7.61 -2.46 -8.37
N VAL A 133 -8.50 -3.45 -8.39
CA VAL A 133 -8.94 -4.21 -7.22
C VAL A 133 -8.63 -5.69 -7.42
N PRO A 134 -8.10 -6.40 -6.40
CA PRO A 134 -7.81 -7.82 -6.52
C PRO A 134 -9.08 -8.64 -6.65
N ARG A 135 -9.05 -9.66 -7.52
CA ARG A 135 -10.07 -10.69 -7.69
C ARG A 135 -9.44 -12.07 -7.68
N VAL A 136 -10.04 -13.03 -6.98
CA VAL A 136 -9.59 -14.42 -6.99
C VAL A 136 -10.33 -15.18 -8.09
N GLU A 137 -9.60 -15.64 -9.11
CA GLU A 137 -10.20 -16.28 -10.29
C GLU A 137 -10.52 -17.76 -10.08
N ASP A 138 -9.68 -18.48 -9.32
CA ASP A 138 -9.77 -19.93 -9.24
C ASP A 138 -9.40 -20.52 -7.87
N ARG A 139 -9.56 -21.84 -7.76
CA ARG A 139 -9.17 -22.61 -6.57
C ARG A 139 -7.66 -22.67 -6.35
N ASN A 140 -6.88 -22.39 -7.40
CA ASN A 140 -5.42 -22.29 -7.31
C ASN A 140 -4.97 -20.96 -6.71
N ARG A 141 -5.92 -20.08 -6.35
CA ARG A 141 -5.69 -18.78 -5.71
C ARG A 141 -4.96 -17.82 -6.64
N ASN A 142 -5.18 -17.96 -7.95
CA ASN A 142 -4.72 -16.99 -8.92
C ASN A 142 -5.48 -15.68 -8.71
N MET A 143 -4.74 -14.58 -8.64
CA MET A 143 -5.30 -13.25 -8.46
C MET A 143 -5.11 -12.42 -9.73
N ARG A 144 -6.17 -11.70 -10.11
CA ARG A 144 -6.10 -10.65 -11.14
C ARG A 144 -6.37 -9.29 -10.53
N MET A 145 -5.86 -8.25 -11.16
CA MET A 145 -6.01 -6.88 -10.71
C MET A 145 -6.92 -6.15 -11.70
N LEU A 146 -8.23 -6.09 -11.45
CA LEU A 146 -9.17 -5.55 -12.43
C LEU A 146 -9.47 -4.08 -12.17
N ASN A 147 -9.48 -3.29 -13.24
CA ASN A 147 -9.86 -1.87 -13.18
C ASN A 147 -11.36 -1.72 -12.85
N ILE A 148 -11.67 -0.84 -11.90
CA ILE A 148 -13.05 -0.44 -11.58
C ILE A 148 -13.28 1.04 -11.87
N SER A 149 -14.44 1.32 -12.46
CA SER A 149 -14.87 2.70 -12.73
C SER A 149 -15.88 3.19 -11.71
N SER A 150 -16.56 2.29 -11.00
CA SER A 150 -17.49 2.64 -9.93
C SER A 150 -17.61 1.56 -8.86
N THR A 151 -18.27 1.88 -7.76
CA THR A 151 -18.54 0.92 -6.67
C THR A 151 -19.57 -0.13 -7.03
N GLU A 152 -20.44 0.14 -8.00
CA GLU A 152 -21.48 -0.79 -8.45
C GLU A 152 -20.91 -1.96 -9.28
N ASP A 153 -19.64 -1.86 -9.68
CA ASP A 153 -18.88 -2.92 -10.37
C ASP A 153 -18.52 -4.12 -9.47
N LEU A 154 -18.76 -3.99 -8.16
CA LEU A 154 -18.31 -4.92 -7.15
C LEU A 154 -19.38 -5.95 -6.79
N ILE A 155 -18.96 -7.21 -6.71
CA ILE A 155 -19.79 -8.35 -6.31
C ILE A 155 -19.19 -9.02 -5.07
N ALA A 156 -20.05 -9.43 -4.14
CA ALA A 156 -19.63 -10.12 -2.92
C ALA A 156 -19.28 -11.60 -3.23
N ASN A 157 -18.12 -12.06 -2.77
CA ASN A 157 -17.78 -13.47 -2.77
C ASN A 157 -18.41 -14.21 -1.54
N SER A 158 -18.16 -15.51 -1.39
CA SER A 158 -18.68 -16.33 -0.27
C SER A 158 -18.29 -15.89 1.15
N MET A 159 -17.24 -15.08 1.27
CA MET A 159 -16.71 -14.45 2.49
C MET A 159 -17.20 -12.99 2.65
N ASN A 160 -18.15 -12.53 1.83
CA ASN A 160 -18.65 -11.15 1.78
C ASN A 160 -17.56 -10.09 1.50
N ILE A 161 -16.48 -10.49 0.85
CA ILE A 161 -15.47 -9.57 0.33
C ILE A 161 -15.95 -9.11 -1.04
N LEU A 162 -15.93 -7.80 -1.26
CA LEU A 162 -16.31 -7.20 -2.53
C LEU A 162 -15.15 -7.29 -3.52
N GLU A 163 -15.38 -7.97 -4.63
CA GLU A 163 -14.43 -8.16 -5.73
C GLU A 163 -15.04 -7.64 -7.03
N PRO A 164 -14.24 -7.09 -7.96
CA PRO A 164 -14.76 -6.64 -9.24
C PRO A 164 -15.31 -7.81 -10.04
N ALA A 165 -16.43 -7.65 -10.76
CA ALA A 165 -16.90 -8.66 -11.70
C ALA A 165 -15.88 -8.89 -12.84
N SER A 166 -15.81 -10.11 -13.40
CA SER A 166 -14.88 -10.41 -14.51
C SER A 166 -15.15 -9.56 -15.75
N LEU A 167 -16.41 -9.23 -15.99
CA LEU A 167 -16.86 -8.40 -17.09
C LEU A 167 -17.33 -7.04 -16.56
N ASP A 168 -17.26 -6.02 -17.41
CA ASP A 168 -17.91 -4.73 -17.17
C ASP A 168 -19.43 -4.82 -17.42
N ALA A 169 -20.14 -3.71 -17.20
CA ALA A 169 -21.58 -3.62 -17.43
C ALA A 169 -21.97 -3.84 -18.91
N ASP A 170 -21.03 -3.63 -19.84
CA ASP A 170 -21.21 -3.80 -21.29
C ASP A 170 -20.80 -5.21 -21.77
N GLY A 171 -20.32 -6.07 -20.86
CA GLY A 171 -19.89 -7.43 -21.14
C GLY A 171 -18.45 -7.58 -21.66
N ASN A 172 -17.63 -6.52 -21.62
CA ASN A 172 -16.23 -6.57 -22.03
C ASN A 172 -15.31 -7.02 -20.89
N GLU A 173 -14.15 -7.56 -21.27
CA GLU A 173 -13.08 -7.84 -20.31
C GLU A 173 -12.54 -6.55 -19.70
N ARG A 174 -12.38 -6.55 -18.38
CA ARG A 174 -11.78 -5.42 -17.67
C ARG A 174 -10.28 -5.33 -17.94
N GLU A 175 -9.78 -4.10 -17.97
CA GLU A 175 -8.34 -3.84 -18.01
C GLU A 175 -7.67 -4.50 -16.80
N ASP A 176 -6.70 -5.37 -17.08
CA ASP A 176 -5.88 -6.02 -16.08
C ASP A 176 -4.64 -5.19 -15.77
N GLY A 177 -4.48 -4.83 -14.51
CA GLY A 177 -3.28 -4.19 -14.02
C GLY A 177 -2.15 -5.20 -14.02
N THR A 178 -1.13 -4.99 -14.87
CA THR A 178 0.08 -5.80 -14.88
C THR A 178 0.91 -5.51 -13.63
N PHE A 179 0.50 -6.08 -12.50
CA PHE A 179 1.23 -6.07 -11.26
C PHE A 179 1.48 -7.51 -10.84
N THR A 180 2.73 -7.95 -10.89
CA THR A 180 3.11 -9.29 -10.46
C THR A 180 3.02 -9.38 -8.94
N PHE A 181 1.89 -9.86 -8.41
CA PHE A 181 1.73 -10.14 -6.98
C PHE A 181 1.73 -11.64 -6.75
N PHE A 182 2.76 -12.13 -6.05
CA PHE A 182 2.77 -13.48 -5.49
C PHE A 182 1.95 -13.49 -4.19
N CYS A 183 0.80 -14.17 -4.20
CA CYS A 183 0.12 -14.56 -2.97
C CYS A 183 1.02 -15.58 -2.23
N ASN A 184 1.82 -15.10 -1.28
CA ASN A 184 2.79 -15.94 -0.57
C ASN A 184 2.10 -16.82 0.50
N GLN A 185 2.45 -18.10 0.45
CA GLN A 185 2.03 -19.20 1.33
C GLN A 185 2.25 -18.92 2.83
#